data_AF-A0A645JAX9-F1
#
_entry.id   AF-A0A645JAX9-F1
#
_cell.length_a   1.000
_cell.length_b   1.000
_cell.length_c   1.000
_cell.angle_alpha   90.00
_cell.angle_beta   90.00
_cell.angle_gamma   90.00
#
_symmetry.space_group_name_H-M   'P 1'
#
loop_
_entity.id
_entity.type
_entity.pdbx_description
1 polymer ?
#
loop_
_entity_poly.entity_id
_entity_poly.type
_entity_poly.pdbx_seq_one_letter_code
_entity_poly.pdbx_strand_id
1 'polypeptide(L)'
;MAVAESAGIPVERTRIIAILISTVLACFGQIIFLQNIGTMNTYNSHEQAGMFAIAAILIGGASVSRATISNVFVGVVLFHLMFLVSPMAGKELIGQAQLGEYFRVFVSYGIIALALVLHAWKRQRNKIEARRSLRGES
;
A
#
# COMPACT_ATOMS: atom_id res chain seq x y z
N MET A 1 24.90 -8.56 -8.19
CA MET A 1 25.42 -8.03 -9.47
C MET A 1 26.39 -9.02 -10.10
N ALA A 2 27.37 -9.53 -9.33
CA ALA A 2 28.30 -10.59 -9.76
C ALA A 2 27.61 -11.76 -10.49
N VAL A 3 26.57 -12.39 -9.93
CA VAL A 3 25.89 -13.55 -10.56
C VAL A 3 25.28 -13.25 -11.93
N ALA A 4 24.75 -12.04 -12.16
CA ALA A 4 24.14 -11.65 -13.43
C ALA A 4 25.20 -11.23 -14.48
N GLU A 5 26.28 -10.61 -14.01
CA GLU A 5 27.43 -10.23 -14.83
C GLU A 5 28.23 -11.46 -15.29
N SER A 6 28.42 -12.46 -14.40
CA SER A 6 28.99 -13.77 -14.73
C SER A 6 28.14 -14.57 -15.73
N ALA A 7 26.85 -14.26 -15.84
CA ALA A 7 25.92 -14.85 -16.81
C ALA A 7 25.90 -14.13 -18.17
N GLY A 8 26.74 -13.10 -18.37
CA GLY A 8 26.84 -12.34 -19.62
C GLY A 8 25.69 -11.35 -19.85
N ILE A 9 24.85 -11.09 -18.85
CA ILE A 9 23.76 -10.13 -18.96
C ILE A 9 24.33 -8.71 -18.79
N PRO A 10 24.12 -7.79 -19.74
CA PRO A 10 24.53 -6.40 -19.58
C PRO A 10 23.60 -5.70 -18.57
N VAL A 11 23.86 -5.91 -17.27
CA VAL A 11 23.04 -5.47 -16.15
C VAL A 11 22.68 -3.99 -16.25
N GLU A 12 23.65 -3.15 -16.64
CA GLU A 12 23.44 -1.71 -16.73
C GLU A 12 22.50 -1.31 -17.88
N ARG A 13 22.62 -1.95 -19.05
CA ARG A 13 21.69 -1.70 -20.16
C ARG A 13 20.28 -2.17 -19.81
N THR A 14 20.14 -3.36 -19.23
CA THR A 14 18.85 -3.89 -18.81
C THR A 14 18.20 -3.01 -17.74
N ARG A 15 19.00 -2.50 -16.79
CA ARG A 15 18.54 -1.55 -15.77
C ARG A 15 18.00 -0.27 -16.40
N ILE A 16 18.76 0.36 -17.30
CA ILE A 16 18.36 1.61 -17.95
C ILE A 16 17.06 1.42 -18.74
N ILE A 17 16.96 0.35 -19.52
CA ILE A 17 15.75 0.03 -20.30
C ILE A 17 14.55 -0.20 -19.37
N ALA A 18 14.74 -0.93 -18.27
CA ALA A 18 13.68 -1.17 -17.28
C ALA A 18 13.21 0.12 -16.59
N ILE A 19 14.13 1.03 -16.26
CA ILE A 19 13.80 2.35 -15.70
C ILE A 19 13.02 3.17 -16.73
N LEU A 20 13.47 3.21 -17.98
CA LEU A 20 12.80 3.94 -19.07
C LEU A 20 11.35 3.46 -19.25
N ILE A 21 11.15 2.15 -19.37
CA ILE A 21 9.82 1.56 -19.53
C ILE A 21 8.94 1.86 -18.31
N SER A 22 9.47 1.69 -17.10
CA SER A 22 8.73 1.98 -15.85
C SER A 22 8.33 3.45 -15.76
N THR A 23 9.22 4.36 -16.16
CA THR A 23 8.98 5.81 -16.11
C THR A 23 7.91 6.22 -17.12
N VAL A 24 7.96 5.68 -18.34
CA VAL A 24 6.94 5.94 -19.38
C VAL A 24 5.57 5.42 -18.95
N LEU A 25 5.50 4.20 -18.41
CA LEU A 25 4.25 3.65 -17.87
C LEU A 25 3.70 4.49 -16.71
N ALA A 26 4.56 4.94 -15.80
CA ALA A 26 4.17 5.82 -14.71
C ALA A 26 3.64 7.18 -15.22
N CYS A 27 4.27 7.77 -16.24
CA CYS A 27 3.79 9.00 -16.87
C CYS A 27 2.39 8.82 -17.47
N PHE A 28 2.13 7.73 -18.19
CA PHE A 28 0.79 7.47 -18.73
C PHE A 28 -0.25 7.32 -17.63
N GLY A 29 0.06 6.58 -16.55
CA GLY A 29 -0.83 6.47 -15.40
C GLY A 29 -1.16 7.82 -14.77
N GLN A 30 -0.16 8.70 -14.66
CA GLN A 30 -0.35 10.03 -14.08
C GLN A 30 -1.17 10.96 -14.98
N ILE A 31 -1.03 10.86 -16.31
CA ILE A 31 -1.86 11.62 -17.25
C ILE A 31 -3.34 11.21 -17.12
N ILE A 32 -3.61 9.92 -17.07
CA ILE A 32 -4.98 9.39 -16.90
C ILE A 32 -5.58 9.86 -15.57
N PHE A 33 -4.80 9.80 -14.49
CA PHE A 33 -5.21 10.29 -13.17
C PHE A 33 -5.52 11.78 -13.18
N LEU A 34 -4.68 12.60 -13.82
CA LEU A 34 -4.86 14.05 -13.90
C LEU A 34 -6.12 14.42 -14.70
N GLN A 35 -6.41 13.67 -15.77
CA GLN A 35 -7.63 13.83 -16.55
C GLN A 35 -8.88 13.44 -15.76
N ASN A 36 -8.79 12.45 -14.86
CA ASN A 36 -9.92 12.01 -14.05
C ASN A 36 -10.32 13.02 -12.98
N ILE A 37 -9.34 13.65 -12.30
CA ILE A 37 -9.60 14.62 -11.22
C ILE A 37 -9.77 16.05 -11.75
N GLY A 38 -9.27 16.35 -12.96
CA GLY A 38 -9.44 17.64 -13.62
C GLY A 38 -8.67 18.80 -12.96
N THR A 39 -7.88 18.53 -11.92
CA THR A 39 -7.08 19.52 -11.20
C THR A 39 -5.64 19.04 -11.06
N MET A 40 -4.68 19.96 -11.28
CA MET A 40 -3.26 19.65 -11.18
C MET A 40 -2.74 20.04 -9.81
N ASN A 41 -2.43 19.05 -8.98
CA ASN A 41 -1.87 19.27 -7.65
C ASN A 41 -0.37 19.58 -7.79
N THR A 42 -0.01 20.86 -7.70
CA THR A 42 1.34 21.38 -7.99
C THR A 42 2.35 21.14 -6.87
N TYR A 43 1.88 20.91 -5.64
CA TYR A 43 2.77 20.76 -4.48
C TYR A 43 2.81 19.33 -3.92
N ASN A 44 1.68 18.62 -3.84
CA ASN A 44 1.62 17.36 -3.10
C ASN A 44 1.44 16.10 -3.96
N SER A 45 1.56 16.21 -5.29
CA SER A 45 1.29 15.08 -6.20
C SER A 45 2.33 13.97 -6.10
N HIS A 46 3.61 14.32 -5.95
CA HIS A 46 4.70 13.34 -5.83
C HIS A 46 4.67 12.58 -4.50
N GLU A 47 4.40 13.26 -3.39
CA GLU A 47 4.34 12.63 -2.06
C GLU A 47 3.12 11.70 -1.96
N GLN A 48 1.96 12.12 -2.47
CA GLN A 48 0.75 11.29 -2.50
C GLN A 48 0.95 10.01 -3.32
N ALA A 49 1.60 10.09 -4.48
CA ALA A 49 1.87 8.90 -5.30
C ALA A 49 2.72 7.87 -4.55
N GLY A 50 3.77 8.32 -3.85
CA GLY A 50 4.60 7.46 -3.01
C GLY A 50 3.83 6.86 -1.84
N MET A 51 3.04 7.67 -1.13
CA MET A 51 2.21 7.22 -0.01
C MET A 51 1.19 6.16 -0.43
N PHE A 52 0.52 6.35 -1.57
CA PHE A 52 -0.45 5.40 -2.09
C PHE A 52 0.21 4.09 -2.55
N ALA A 53 1.38 4.16 -3.17
CA ALA A 53 2.14 2.96 -3.54
C ALA A 53 2.55 2.13 -2.32
N ILE A 54 3.03 2.80 -1.25
CA ILE A 54 3.40 2.15 0.01
C ILE A 54 2.16 1.54 0.67
N ALA A 55 1.05 2.28 0.75
CA ALA A 55 -0.21 1.78 1.32
C ALA A 55 -0.74 0.55 0.57
N ALA A 56 -0.75 0.57 -0.77
CA ALA A 56 -1.22 -0.55 -1.58
C ALA A 56 -0.38 -1.82 -1.34
N ILE A 57 0.95 -1.70 -1.33
CA ILE A 57 1.85 -2.84 -1.11
C ILE A 57 1.72 -3.40 0.32
N LEU A 58 1.53 -2.53 1.33
CA LEU A 58 1.26 -2.95 2.71
C LEU A 58 -0.08 -3.68 2.84
N ILE A 59 -1.14 -3.18 2.19
CA ILE A 59 -2.46 -3.83 2.15
C ILE A 59 -2.38 -5.19 1.45
N GLY A 60 -1.53 -5.31 0.43
CA GLY A 60 -1.19 -6.59 -0.21
C GLY A 60 -0.43 -7.58 0.67
N GLY A 61 -0.16 -7.24 1.94
CA GLY A 61 0.49 -8.12 2.92
C GLY A 61 2.01 -8.04 2.91
N ALA A 62 2.61 -7.04 2.24
CA ALA A 62 4.05 -6.82 2.34
C ALA A 62 4.44 -6.29 3.74
N SER A 63 5.62 -6.70 4.17
CA SER A 63 6.26 -6.20 5.39
C SER A 63 7.41 -5.24 5.01
N VAL A 64 7.81 -4.37 5.94
CA VAL A 64 9.02 -3.53 5.80
C VAL A 64 10.26 -4.38 5.45
N SER A 65 10.30 -5.64 5.92
CA SER A 65 11.41 -6.57 5.66
C SER A 65 11.26 -7.45 4.42
N ARG A 66 10.05 -7.63 3.88
CA ARG A 66 9.77 -8.48 2.72
C ARG A 66 8.63 -7.96 1.88
N ALA A 67 8.93 -7.63 0.63
CA ALA A 67 7.97 -7.30 -0.41
C ALA A 67 8.22 -8.19 -1.65
N THR A 68 7.16 -8.81 -2.16
CA THR A 68 7.19 -9.63 -3.39
C THR A 68 6.32 -9.00 -4.46
N ILE A 69 6.58 -9.33 -5.73
CA ILE A 69 5.79 -8.85 -6.88
C ILE A 69 4.30 -9.24 -6.75
N SER A 70 4.01 -10.41 -6.18
CA SER A 70 2.62 -10.84 -5.90
C SER A 70 1.86 -9.84 -5.03
N ASN A 71 2.53 -9.28 -4.02
CA ASN A 71 1.91 -8.34 -3.08
C ASN A 71 1.62 -6.99 -3.76
N VAL A 72 2.37 -6.63 -4.79
CA VAL A 72 2.10 -5.42 -5.59
C VAL A 72 0.78 -5.55 -6.34
N PHE A 73 0.58 -6.64 -7.08
CA PHE A 73 -0.65 -6.84 -7.85
C PHE A 73 -1.87 -7.01 -6.95
N VAL A 74 -1.77 -7.87 -5.93
CA VAL A 74 -2.86 -8.08 -4.95
C VAL A 74 -3.16 -6.78 -4.20
N GLY A 75 -2.12 -6.07 -3.77
CA GLY A 75 -2.22 -4.80 -3.06
C GLY A 75 -2.91 -3.70 -3.87
N VAL A 76 -2.52 -3.52 -5.14
CA VAL A 76 -3.14 -2.51 -6.02
C VAL A 76 -4.61 -2.83 -6.26
N VAL A 77 -4.96 -4.08 -6.52
CA VAL A 77 -6.36 -4.50 -6.74
C VAL A 77 -7.19 -4.26 -5.48
N LEU A 78 -6.73 -4.74 -4.32
CA LEU A 78 -7.44 -4.55 -3.04
C LEU A 78 -7.56 -3.08 -2.66
N PHE A 79 -6.51 -2.29 -2.89
CA PHE A 79 -6.51 -0.86 -2.63
C PHE A 79 -7.56 -0.15 -3.48
N HIS A 80 -7.58 -0.40 -4.80
CA HIS A 80 -8.60 0.19 -5.69
C HIS A 80 -10.02 -0.30 -5.35
N LEU A 81 -10.17 -1.58 -5.00
CA LEU A 81 -11.44 -2.16 -4.59
C LEU A 81 -11.97 -1.49 -3.31
N MET A 82 -11.09 -1.16 -2.36
CA MET A 82 -11.45 -0.41 -1.15
C MET A 82 -12.04 0.96 -1.50
N PHE A 83 -11.47 1.67 -2.48
CA PHE A 83 -12.01 2.95 -2.96
C PHE A 83 -13.35 2.81 -3.67
N LEU A 84 -13.69 1.64 -4.23
CA LEU A 84 -14.95 1.41 -4.92
C LEU A 84 -16.05 0.88 -3.98
N VAL A 85 -15.72 -0.13 -3.18
CA VAL A 85 -16.64 -0.84 -2.30
C VAL A 85 -16.99 0.02 -1.08
N SER A 86 -16.06 0.80 -0.54
CA SER A 86 -16.35 1.66 0.60
C SER A 86 -17.47 2.68 0.32
N PRO A 87 -17.44 3.48 -0.77
CA PRO A 87 -18.55 4.39 -1.07
C PRO A 87 -19.82 3.67 -1.56
N MET A 88 -19.73 2.54 -2.28
CA MET A 88 -20.93 1.78 -2.67
C MET A 88 -21.66 1.15 -1.47
N ALA A 89 -20.93 0.56 -0.53
CA ALA A 89 -21.50 0.02 0.70
C ALA A 89 -22.13 1.14 1.56
N GLY A 90 -21.49 2.31 1.65
CA GLY A 90 -22.06 3.49 2.32
C GLY A 90 -23.32 4.03 1.64
N LYS A 91 -23.37 4.01 0.29
CA LYS A 91 -24.54 4.44 -0.48
C LYS A 91 -25.73 3.50 -0.32
N GLU A 92 -25.52 2.19 -0.39
CA GLU A 92 -26.59 1.18 -0.23
C GLU A 92 -27.15 1.13 1.20
N LEU A 93 -26.33 1.42 2.21
CA LEU A 93 -26.79 1.43 3.60
C LEU A 93 -27.55 2.72 3.98
N ILE A 94 -27.29 3.87 3.33
CA ILE A 94 -27.74 5.18 3.86
C ILE A 94 -28.33 6.14 2.79
N GLY A 95 -28.26 5.83 1.50
CA GLY A 95 -29.05 6.48 0.44
C GLY A 95 -28.58 7.86 -0.04
N GLN A 96 -27.47 8.42 0.46
CA GLN A 96 -26.94 9.73 0.00
C GLN A 96 -25.44 9.68 -0.36
N ALA A 97 -25.09 10.21 -1.54
CA ALA A 97 -23.73 10.16 -2.12
C ALA A 97 -22.67 10.91 -1.29
N GLN A 98 -23.06 11.96 -0.57
CA GLN A 98 -22.17 12.76 0.27
C GLN A 98 -21.68 11.98 1.51
N LEU A 99 -22.44 10.96 1.92
CA LEU A 99 -22.08 10.07 3.02
C LEU A 99 -21.05 9.00 2.64
N GLY A 100 -20.87 8.69 1.35
CA GLY A 100 -19.84 7.76 0.88
C GLY A 100 -18.42 8.23 1.21
N GLU A 101 -18.19 9.54 1.16
CA GLU A 101 -16.91 10.15 1.55
C GLU A 101 -16.69 10.06 3.07
N TYR A 102 -17.74 10.33 3.87
CA TYR A 102 -17.69 10.15 5.33
C TYR A 102 -17.50 8.68 5.74
N PHE A 103 -18.06 7.73 4.98
CA PHE A 103 -17.89 6.30 5.23
C PHE A 103 -16.46 5.84 4.93
N ARG A 104 -15.83 6.32 3.85
CA ARG A 104 -14.40 6.08 3.59
C ARG A 104 -13.54 6.54 4.76
N VAL A 105 -13.80 7.74 5.29
CA VAL A 105 -13.08 8.30 6.44
C VAL A 105 -13.37 7.49 7.72
N PHE A 106 -14.62 7.08 7.95
CA PHE A 106 -15.02 6.25 9.09
C PHE A 106 -14.35 4.88 9.07
N VAL A 107 -14.34 4.18 7.93
CA VAL A 107 -13.68 2.88 7.76
C VAL A 107 -12.17 3.03 7.95
N SER A 108 -11.56 4.10 7.41
CA SER A 108 -10.13 4.38 7.59
C SER A 108 -9.77 4.57 9.06
N TYR A 109 -10.52 5.40 9.79
CA TYR A 109 -10.29 5.60 11.23
C TYR A 109 -10.63 4.36 12.06
N GLY A 110 -11.66 3.60 11.66
CA GLY A 110 -12.00 2.31 12.27
C GLY A 110 -10.86 1.30 12.14
N ILE A 111 -10.30 1.13 10.94
CA ILE A 111 -9.16 0.24 10.69
C ILE A 111 -7.92 0.69 11.47
N ILE A 112 -7.64 2.00 11.51
CA ILE A 112 -6.50 2.54 12.29
C ILE A 112 -6.67 2.24 13.77
N ALA A 113 -7.85 2.51 14.35
CA ALA A 113 -8.13 2.22 15.75
C ALA A 113 -7.99 0.72 16.06
N LEU A 114 -8.51 -0.14 15.17
CA LEU A 114 -8.45 -1.59 15.33
C LEU A 114 -7.00 -2.11 15.22
N ALA A 115 -6.22 -1.56 14.29
CA ALA A 115 -4.80 -1.85 14.14
C ALA A 115 -3.99 -1.43 15.39
N LEU A 116 -4.29 -0.28 15.98
CA LEU A 116 -3.65 0.19 17.22
C LEU A 116 -3.97 -0.73 18.40
N VAL A 117 -5.22 -1.15 18.55
CA VAL A 117 -5.64 -2.10 19.60
C VAL A 117 -4.94 -3.45 19.41
N LEU A 118 -4.95 -4.00 18.21
CA LEU A 118 -4.28 -5.26 17.89
C LEU A 118 -2.76 -5.17 18.11
N HIS A 119 -2.13 -4.06 17.72
CA HIS A 119 -0.71 -3.82 17.92
C HIS A 119 -0.38 -3.72 19.42
N ALA A 120 -1.18 -3.00 20.20
CA ALA A 120 -1.02 -2.90 21.64
C ALA A 120 -1.14 -4.27 22.33
N TRP A 121 -2.11 -5.08 21.93
CA TRP A 121 -2.27 -6.46 22.43
C TRP A 121 -1.11 -7.37 22.03
N LYS A 122 -0.64 -7.30 20.78
CA LYS A 122 0.53 -8.06 20.33
C LYS A 122 1.79 -7.67 21.11
N ARG A 123 1.99 -6.38 21.37
CA ARG A 123 3.12 -5.87 22.17
C ARG A 123 3.05 -6.36 23.62
N GLN A 124 1.86 -6.38 24.22
CA GLN A 124 1.65 -6.92 25.58
C GLN A 124 1.95 -8.42 25.62
N ARG A 125 1.44 -9.22 24.67
CA ARG A 125 1.74 -10.65 24.56
C ARG A 125 3.24 -10.91 24.42
N ASN A 126 3.92 -10.21 23.52
CA ASN A 126 5.36 -10.37 23.32
C ASN A 126 6.15 -9.98 24.59
N LYS A 127 5.70 -8.98 25.36
CA LYS A 127 6.32 -8.60 26.63
C LYS A 127 6.11 -9.67 27.72
N ILE A 128 4.98 -10.36 27.72
CA ILE A 128 4.69 -11.48 28.63
C ILE A 128 5.53 -12.71 28.26
N GLU A 129 5.63 -13.05 26.98
CA GLU A 129 6.49 -14.14 26.47
C GLU A 129 7.96 -13.87 26.76
N ALA A 130 8.46 -12.65 26.53
CA ALA A 130 9.82 -12.26 26.88
C ALA A 130 10.10 -12.34 28.39
N ARG A 131 9.09 -12.08 29.24
CA ARG A 131 9.21 -12.26 30.69
C ARG A 131 9.18 -13.74 31.10
N ARG A 132 8.45 -14.60 30.39
CA ARG A 132 8.44 -16.06 30.62
C ARG A 132 9.77 -16.70 30.21
N SER A 133 10.35 -16.30 29.07
CA SER A 133 11.65 -16.83 28.64
C SER A 133 12.80 -16.47 29.59
N LEU A 134 12.69 -15.35 30.32
CA LEU A 134 13.63 -14.96 31.36
C LEU A 134 13.44 -15.72 32.68
N ARG A 135 12.32 -16.43 32.88
CA ARG A 135 12.02 -17.18 34.12
C ARG A 135 12.33 -18.68 34.03
N GLY A 136 12.85 -19.18 32.90
CA GLY A 136 13.50 -20.49 32.82
C GLY A 136 12.60 -21.69 33.16
N GLU A 137 11.34 -21.68 32.77
CA GLU A 137 10.48 -22.85 32.88
C GLU A 137 10.39 -23.55 31.51
N SER A 138 11.27 -24.52 31.31
CA SER A 138 11.25 -25.53 30.25
C SER A 138 10.96 -26.90 30.85
#